data_AF-F0Q7B5-F1
#
_entry.id   AF-F0Q7B5-F1
#
_cell.length_a   1.000
_cell.length_b   1.000
_cell.length_c   1.000
_cell.angle_alpha   90.00
_cell.angle_beta   90.00
_cell.angle_gamma   90.00
#
_symmetry.space_group_name_H-M   'P 1'
#
loop_
_entity.id
_entity.type
_entity.pdbx_description
1 polymer ?
#
loop_
_entity_poly.entity_id
_entity_poly.type
_entity_poly.pdbx_seq_one_letter_code
_entity_poly.pdbx_strand_id
1 'polypeptide(L)'
;MVRPSHPKKEVEEALRHAEGQGWRVEVGGSHAWGRIYCPYNDQECRCGEFCITSVWSTPKNPGNHARALRRVVDNCTTHRRQRDAGVGVQE
;
A
#
# COMPACT_ATOMS: atom_id res chain seq x y z
N MET A 1 0.44 16.01 -7.88
CA MET A 1 1.62 16.38 -7.06
C MET A 1 2.42 15.11 -6.84
N VAL A 2 3.69 15.10 -7.24
CA VAL A 2 4.55 13.91 -7.18
C VAL A 2 4.99 13.73 -5.74
N ARG A 3 4.65 12.60 -5.12
CA ARG A 3 5.13 12.26 -3.77
C ARG A 3 6.67 12.32 -3.76
N PRO A 4 7.31 12.79 -2.68
CA PRO A 4 8.75 12.64 -2.54
C PRO A 4 9.10 11.14 -2.63
N SER A 5 10.28 10.82 -3.17
CA SER A 5 10.73 9.44 -3.31
C SER A 5 11.26 8.89 -1.99
N HIS A 6 11.05 7.60 -1.75
CA HIS A 6 11.59 6.95 -0.55
C HIS A 6 13.10 6.73 -0.74
N PRO A 7 13.96 7.04 0.25
CA PRO A 7 15.42 6.88 0.12
C PRO A 7 15.87 5.43 -0.11
N LYS A 8 14.98 4.46 0.16
CA LYS A 8 15.21 3.02 -0.06
C LYS A 8 14.45 2.55 -1.29
N LYS A 9 15.19 2.11 -2.30
CA LYS A 9 14.65 1.59 -3.58
C LYS A 9 13.65 0.45 -3.38
N GLU A 10 13.91 -0.47 -2.46
CA GLU A 10 13.02 -1.60 -2.19
C GLU A 10 11.64 -1.13 -1.71
N VAL A 11 11.61 -0.14 -0.82
CA VAL A 11 10.36 0.45 -0.30
C VAL A 11 9.65 1.24 -1.40
N GLU A 12 10.37 2.05 -2.18
CA GLU A 12 9.81 2.76 -3.34
C GLU A 12 9.15 1.79 -4.33
N GLU A 13 9.79 0.65 -4.62
CA GLU A 13 9.25 -0.36 -5.52
C GLU A 13 7.99 -1.03 -4.93
N ALA A 14 7.87 -1.12 -3.60
CA ALA A 14 6.63 -1.54 -2.94
C ALA A 14 5.53 -0.46 -3.00
N LEU A 15 5.89 0.81 -2.87
CA LEU A 15 4.96 1.93 -2.95
C LEU A 15 4.42 2.14 -4.37
N ARG A 16 5.27 1.97 -5.40
CA ARG A 16 4.85 1.95 -6.81
C ARG A 16 3.89 0.80 -7.09
N HIS A 17 4.18 -0.37 -6.53
CA HIS A 17 3.27 -1.51 -6.62
C HIS A 17 1.92 -1.19 -5.97
N ALA A 18 1.91 -0.61 -4.76
CA ALA A 18 0.69 -0.20 -4.08
C ALA A 18 -0.13 0.80 -4.91
N GLU A 19 0.49 1.85 -5.46
CA GLU A 19 -0.19 2.81 -6.34
C GLU A 19 -0.78 2.16 -7.59
N GLY A 20 -0.06 1.25 -8.22
CA GLY A 20 -0.56 0.50 -9.38
C GLY A 20 -1.78 -0.36 -9.06
N GLN A 21 -1.97 -0.70 -7.79
CA GLN A 21 -3.14 -1.42 -7.27
C GLN A 21 -4.22 -0.47 -6.71
N GLY A 22 -4.10 0.83 -6.96
CA GLY A 22 -5.06 1.85 -6.50
C GLY A 22 -4.93 2.26 -5.04
N TRP A 23 -3.85 1.86 -4.34
CA TRP A 23 -3.63 2.29 -2.96
C TRP A 23 -3.18 3.73 -2.88
N ARG A 24 -3.71 4.46 -1.90
CA ARG A 24 -3.38 5.86 -1.67
C ARG A 24 -2.15 5.96 -0.78
N VAL A 25 -1.10 6.60 -1.26
CA VAL A 25 0.13 6.83 -0.49
C VAL A 25 0.17 8.28 -0.03
N GLU A 26 0.33 8.49 1.27
CA GLU A 26 0.48 9.81 1.88
C GLU A 26 1.85 9.89 2.56
N VAL A 27 2.63 10.89 2.19
CA VAL A 27 3.93 11.12 2.82
C VAL A 27 3.76 12.15 3.92
N GLY A 28 4.25 11.85 5.12
CA GLY A 28 4.11 12.74 6.27
C GLY A 28 4.33 12.05 7.61
N GLY A 29 5.26 12.61 8.40
CA GLY A 29 5.55 12.19 9.76
C GLY A 29 6.99 12.52 10.18
N SER A 30 7.21 12.74 11.48
CA SER A 30 8.55 12.99 12.03
C SER A 30 9.39 11.70 12.13
N HIS A 31 8.74 10.56 12.40
CA HIS A 31 9.40 9.26 12.59
C HIS A 31 9.07 8.23 11.48
N ALA A 32 7.90 8.35 10.85
CA ALA A 32 7.49 7.56 9.70
C ALA A 32 7.64 8.41 8.43
N TRP A 33 8.11 7.79 7.35
CA TRP A 33 8.19 8.46 6.05
C TRP A 33 6.79 8.80 5.54
N GLY A 34 5.85 7.87 5.71
CA GLY A 34 4.47 8.05 5.26
C GLY A 34 3.56 6.91 5.66
N ARG A 35 2.37 6.86 5.08
CA ARG A 35 1.36 5.82 5.29
C ARG A 35 0.72 5.48 3.95
N ILE A 36 0.36 4.22 3.77
CA ILE A 36 -0.50 3.78 2.67
C ILE A 36 -1.89 3.47 3.20
N TYR A 37 -2.91 3.88 2.45
CA TYR A 37 -4.32 3.71 2.78
C TYR A 37 -4.98 2.83 1.71
N CYS A 38 -5.73 1.84 2.15
CA CYS A 38 -6.56 1.04 1.28
C CYS A 38 -7.72 1.89 0.71
N PRO A 39 -7.99 1.85 -0.60
CA PRO A 39 -9.05 2.65 -1.21
C PRO A 39 -10.45 2.11 -0.88
N TYR A 40 -10.56 0.84 -0.52
CA TYR A 40 -11.84 0.15 -0.36
C TYR A 40 -12.44 0.28 1.04
N ASN A 41 -11.65 0.68 2.04
CA ASN A 41 -12.05 0.83 3.45
C ASN A 41 -13.02 -0.26 3.95
N ASP A 42 -12.78 -1.49 3.54
CA ASP A 42 -13.72 -2.59 3.73
C ASP A 42 -13.41 -3.35 5.02
N GLN A 43 -14.45 -3.70 5.79
CA GLN A 43 -14.29 -4.41 7.06
C GLN A 43 -13.72 -5.83 6.86
N GLU A 44 -13.82 -6.43 5.68
CA GLU A 44 -13.16 -7.70 5.38
C GLU A 44 -11.68 -7.54 4.99
N CYS A 45 -11.23 -6.32 4.65
CA CYS A 45 -9.82 -6.09 4.31
C CYS A 45 -8.99 -5.99 5.59
N ARG A 46 -8.51 -7.17 6.03
CA ARG A 46 -7.56 -7.34 7.15
C ARG A 46 -8.12 -6.86 8.51
N CYS A 47 -9.32 -7.33 8.85
CA CYS A 47 -9.96 -7.21 10.17
C CYS A 47 -10.58 -5.85 10.53
N GLY A 48 -11.45 -5.30 9.68
CA GLY A 48 -12.60 -4.56 10.20
C GLY A 48 -12.45 -3.07 10.43
N GLU A 49 -11.24 -2.54 10.65
CA GLU A 49 -11.14 -1.16 11.15
C GLU A 49 -10.12 -0.25 10.46
N PHE A 50 -8.91 -0.70 10.11
CA PHE A 50 -7.90 0.21 9.52
C PHE A 50 -6.91 -0.53 8.62
N CYS A 51 -7.21 -0.69 7.33
CA CYS A 51 -6.21 -1.18 6.39
C CYS A 51 -5.26 -0.04 5.96
N ILE A 52 -4.51 0.45 6.95
CA ILE A 52 -3.52 1.52 6.85
C ILE A 52 -2.18 0.93 7.27
N THR A 53 -1.14 1.10 6.46
CA THR A 53 0.22 0.66 6.84
C THR A 53 1.18 1.82 6.85
N SER A 54 1.85 2.02 7.99
CA SER A 54 2.90 3.01 8.14
C SER A 54 4.19 2.54 7.45
N VAL A 55 4.79 3.46 6.70
CA VAL A 55 6.03 3.30 5.96
C VAL A 55 7.14 3.98 6.76
N TRP A 56 8.11 3.19 7.21
CA TRP A 56 9.21 3.69 8.03
C TRP A 56 10.34 4.24 7.16
N SER A 57 10.91 5.39 7.53
CA SER A 57 12.02 6.02 6.80
C SER A 57 13.34 5.25 6.98
N THR A 58 13.57 4.70 8.18
CA THR A 58 14.79 3.96 8.56
C THR A 58 14.47 2.54 9.04
N PRO A 59 13.95 1.66 8.18
CA PRO A 59 13.74 0.27 8.56
C PRO A 59 15.09 -0.43 8.72
N LYS A 60 15.25 -1.22 9.79
CA LYS A 60 16.44 -2.05 10.03
C LYS A 60 16.74 -2.98 8.84
N ASN A 61 15.70 -3.41 8.12
CA ASN A 61 15.84 -4.19 6.89
C ASN A 61 14.82 -3.72 5.82
N PRO A 62 15.25 -2.87 4.86
CA PRO A 62 14.35 -2.26 3.87
C PRO A 62 13.63 -3.29 2.99
N GLY A 63 14.29 -4.37 2.58
CA GLY A 63 13.68 -5.42 1.77
C GLY A 63 12.57 -6.18 2.45
N ASN A 64 12.73 -6.50 3.74
CA ASN A 64 11.67 -7.16 4.49
C ASN A 64 10.47 -6.23 4.69
N HIS A 65 10.72 -4.95 4.97
CA HIS A 65 9.66 -3.95 5.10
C HIS A 65 8.90 -3.76 3.78
N ALA A 66 9.62 -3.69 2.65
CA ALA A 66 9.03 -3.62 1.31
C ALA A 66 8.16 -4.84 0.99
N ARG A 67 8.65 -6.06 1.28
CA ARG A 67 7.86 -7.29 1.13
C ARG A 67 6.62 -7.29 2.01
N ALA A 68 6.73 -6.79 3.25
CA ALA A 68 5.58 -6.67 4.14
C ALA A 68 4.51 -5.73 3.56
N LEU A 69 4.90 -4.57 3.04
CA LEU A 69 4.01 -3.62 2.35
C LEU A 69 3.33 -4.29 1.14
N ARG A 70 4.10 -4.95 0.27
CA ARG A 70 3.54 -5.70 -0.88
C ARG A 70 2.55 -6.76 -0.45
N ARG A 71 2.88 -7.50 0.62
CA ARG A 71 2.01 -8.55 1.15
C ARG A 71 0.68 -7.97 1.63
N VAL A 72 0.69 -6.78 2.23
CA VAL A 72 -0.54 -6.08 2.64
C VAL A 72 -1.42 -5.79 1.44
N VAL A 73 -0.83 -5.22 0.38
CA VAL A 73 -1.52 -4.87 -0.86
C VAL A 73 -2.09 -6.11 -1.54
N ASP A 74 -1.27 -7.15 -1.69
CA ASP A 74 -1.60 -8.38 -2.39
C ASP A 74 -2.63 -9.25 -1.64
N ASN A 75 -2.57 -9.26 -0.30
CA ASN A 75 -3.50 -10.01 0.54
C ASN A 75 -4.76 -9.23 0.93
N CYS A 76 -4.99 -8.01 0.42
CA CYS A 76 -6.28 -7.36 0.67
C CYS A 76 -7.37 -8.10 -0.13
N THR A 77 -8.28 -8.76 0.59
CA THR A 77 -9.38 -9.55 0.04
C THR A 77 -10.23 -8.75 -0.94
N THR A 78 -10.55 -7.49 -0.60
CA THR A 78 -11.33 -6.61 -1.47
C THR A 78 -10.58 -6.24 -2.75
N HIS A 79 -9.27 -5.99 -2.67
CA HIS A 79 -8.46 -5.75 -3.86
C HIS A 79 -8.36 -6.99 -4.75
N ARG A 80 -8.24 -8.19 -4.17
CA ARG A 80 -8.27 -9.45 -4.90
C ARG A 80 -9.64 -9.68 -5.57
N ARG A 81 -10.75 -9.40 -4.88
CA ARG A 81 -12.10 -9.45 -5.43
C ARG A 81 -12.30 -8.42 -6.55
N GLN A 82 -11.78 -7.19 -6.41
CA GLN A 82 -11.91 -6.15 -7.44
C GLN A 82 -11.03 -6.42 -8.67
N ARG A 83 -9.82 -6.97 -8.52
CA ARG A 83 -9.03 -7.42 -9.68
C ARG A 83 -9.73 -8.53 -10.46
N ASP A 84 -10.47 -9.38 -9.77
CA ASP A 84 -11.27 -10.45 -10.38
C ASP A 84 -12.56 -9.90 -11.02
N ALA A 85 -13.20 -8.92 -10.39
CA ALA A 85 -14.42 -8.26 -10.87
C ALA A 85 -14.19 -7.19 -11.94
N GLY A 86 -12.94 -6.71 -12.14
CA GLY A 86 -12.58 -5.67 -13.10
C GLY A 86 -12.48 -6.14 -14.56
N VAL A 87 -12.66 -7.43 -14.85
CA VAL A 87 -12.93 -7.93 -16.22
C VAL A 87 -14.44 -7.90 -16.44
N GLY A 88 -15.02 -6.70 -16.46
CA GLY A 88 -16.43 -6.52 -16.68
C GLY A 88 -16.89 -5.14 -16.29
N VAL A 89 -16.86 -4.23 -17.27
CA VAL A 89 -17.80 -3.10 -17.51
C VAL A 89 -16.99 -1.96 -18.11
N GLN A 90 -16.96 -1.95 -19.45
CA GLN A 90 -16.91 -0.74 -20.25
C GLN A 90 -18.10 -0.90 -21.21
N GLU A 91 -19.17 -0.14 -20.97
CA GLU A 91 -20.30 0.05 -21.90
C GLU A 91 -19.91 1.04 -23.01
#